data_AF-A0A0B6Z3Z8-F1
#
_entry.id   AF-A0A0B6Z3Z8-F1
#
_cell.length_a   1.000
_cell.length_b   1.000
_cell.length_c   1.000
_cell.angle_alpha   90.00
_cell.angle_beta   90.00
_cell.angle_gamma   90.00
#
_symmetry.space_group_name_H-M   'P 1'
#
loop_
_entity.id
_entity.type
_entity.pdbx_description
1 polymer ?
#
loop_
_entity_poly.entity_id
_entity_poly.type
_entity_poly.pdbx_seq_one_letter_code
_entity_poly.pdbx_strand_id
1 'polypeptide(L)'
;QYSPAEIAASCLLLSRILHNYTEAWPTVLQEWTGFSQDYLSLCTFHIYNKCLLEGSEMEYRDSKLQAVKTRYADPLRYSVSNTKVGLSSDVYFVIFSVHLL
;
A
#
# COMPACT_ATOMS: atom_id res chain seq x y z
N GLN A 1 3.73 8.15 14.65
CA GLN A 1 2.48 7.36 14.55
C GLN A 1 1.62 8.04 13.49
N TYR A 2 1.15 7.28 12.51
CA TYR A 2 0.35 7.81 11.41
C TYR A 2 -1.11 7.95 11.81
N SER A 3 -1.79 8.97 11.28
CA SER A 3 -3.22 9.14 11.52
C SER A 3 -4.03 8.08 10.74
N PRO A 4 -5.26 7.75 11.17
CA PRO A 4 -6.12 6.84 10.39
C PRO A 4 -6.35 7.30 8.95
N ALA A 5 -6.47 8.62 8.73
CA ALA A 5 -6.65 9.21 7.41
C ALA A 5 -5.40 9.03 6.54
N GLU A 6 -4.21 9.26 7.09
CA GLU A 6 -2.92 9.07 6.42
C GLU A 6 -2.67 7.60 6.07
N ILE A 7 -3.00 6.68 6.97
CA ILE A 7 -2.91 5.23 6.71
C ILE A 7 -3.85 4.84 5.57
N ALA A 8 -5.10 5.32 5.58
CA ALA A 8 -6.07 5.01 4.54
C ALA A 8 -5.63 5.56 3.17
N ALA A 9 -5.16 6.81 3.12
CA ALA A 9 -4.64 7.43 1.90
C ALA A 9 -3.38 6.70 1.38
N SER A 10 -2.48 6.30 2.27
CA SER A 10 -1.27 5.53 1.93
C SER A 10 -1.59 4.13 1.41
N CYS A 11 -2.59 3.45 1.98
CA CYS A 11 -3.09 2.18 1.45
C CYS A 11 -3.68 2.33 0.04
N LEU A 12 -4.40 3.42 -0.22
CA LEU A 12 -4.95 3.72 -1.55
C LEU A 12 -3.82 4.01 -2.54
N LEU A 13 -2.86 4.86 -2.17
CA LEU A 13 -1.67 5.14 -2.98
C LEU A 13 -0.93 3.85 -3.33
N LEU A 14 -0.64 3.02 -2.32
CA LEU A 14 0.02 1.73 -2.51
C LEU A 14 -0.77 0.83 -3.47
N SER A 15 -2.08 0.71 -3.28
CA SER A 15 -2.93 -0.08 -4.16
C SER A 15 -2.84 0.39 -5.61
N ARG A 16 -2.87 1.71 -5.85
CA ARG A 16 -2.77 2.28 -7.20
C ARG A 16 -1.40 2.05 -7.85
N ILE A 17 -0.32 2.15 -7.08
CA ILE A 17 1.04 1.81 -7.55
C ILE A 17 1.10 0.35 -7.97
N LEU A 18 0.63 -0.56 -7.11
CA LEU A 18 0.68 -2.02 -7.37
C LEU A 18 -0.16 -2.45 -8.58
N HIS A 19 -1.17 -1.66 -8.93
CA HIS A 19 -2.00 -1.88 -10.13
C HIS A 19 -1.51 -1.08 -11.35
N ASN A 20 -0.33 -0.45 -11.28
CA ASN A 20 0.30 0.32 -12.37
C ASN A 20 -0.60 1.42 -12.94
N TYR A 21 -1.32 2.14 -12.07
CA TYR A 21 -2.06 3.32 -12.51
C TYR A 21 -1.08 4.37 -13.07
N THR A 22 -1.45 5.00 -14.19
CA THR A 22 -0.62 6.02 -14.87
C THR A 22 -0.27 7.19 -13.96
N GLU A 23 -1.20 7.56 -13.08
CA GLU A 23 -1.00 8.56 -12.03
C GLU A 23 -1.36 7.93 -10.69
N ALA A 24 -0.34 7.60 -9.89
CA ALA A 24 -0.50 6.92 -8.62
C ALA A 24 -1.29 7.78 -7.62
N TRP A 25 -1.06 9.09 -7.59
CA TRP A 25 -1.76 10.05 -6.76
C TRP A 25 -2.21 11.29 -7.55
N PRO A 26 -3.39 11.25 -8.20
CA PRO A 26 -3.89 12.40 -8.97
C PRO A 26 -4.19 13.61 -8.08
N THR A 27 -4.08 14.80 -8.67
CA THR A 27 -4.38 16.08 -8.02
C THR A 27 -5.75 16.10 -7.36
N VAL A 28 -6.75 15.46 -7.97
CA VAL A 28 -8.10 15.36 -7.37
C VAL A 28 -8.08 14.64 -6.02
N LEU A 29 -7.24 13.61 -5.81
CA LEU A 29 -7.15 12.96 -4.50
C LEU A 29 -6.48 13.86 -3.48
N GLN A 30 -5.48 14.64 -3.89
CA GLN A 30 -4.86 15.63 -3.02
C GLN A 30 -5.83 16.75 -2.63
N GLU A 31 -6.68 17.22 -3.54
CA GLU A 31 -7.70 18.23 -3.25
C GLU A 31 -8.74 17.73 -2.24
N TRP A 32 -9.15 16.46 -2.35
CA TRP A 32 -10.17 15.87 -1.47
C TRP A 32 -9.63 15.47 -0.10
N THR A 33 -8.38 15.01 -0.05
CA THR A 33 -7.78 14.48 1.19
C THR A 33 -6.88 15.49 1.91
N GLY A 34 -6.37 16.49 1.19
CA GLY A 34 -5.33 17.41 1.65
C GLY A 34 -3.92 16.82 1.67
N PHE A 35 -3.74 15.55 1.30
CA PHE A 35 -2.44 14.88 1.35
C PHE A 35 -1.74 14.92 -0.02
N SER A 36 -0.49 15.39 -0.03
CA SER A 36 0.39 15.24 -1.19
C SER A 36 0.95 13.81 -1.26
N GLN A 37 1.38 13.40 -2.46
CA GLN A 37 2.07 12.13 -2.63
C GLN A 37 3.33 12.05 -1.76
N ASP A 38 4.09 13.15 -1.68
CA ASP A 38 5.34 13.22 -0.93
C ASP A 38 5.11 12.97 0.56
N TYR A 39 4.04 13.55 1.11
CA TYR A 39 3.65 13.36 2.49
C TYR A 39 3.30 11.89 2.79
N LEU A 40 2.62 11.22 1.86
CA LEU A 40 2.19 9.82 2.02
C LEU A 40 3.30 8.81 1.76
N SER A 41 4.41 9.21 1.11
CA SER A 41 5.47 8.30 0.64
C SER A 41 6.05 7.43 1.75
N LEU A 42 6.36 8.01 2.91
CA LEU A 42 6.98 7.30 4.03
C LEU A 42 6.00 6.31 4.67
N CYS A 43 4.73 6.71 4.87
CA CYS A 43 3.71 5.82 5.41
C CYS A 43 3.43 4.64 4.46
N THR A 44 3.34 4.95 3.16
CA THR A 44 3.19 3.97 2.07
C THR A 44 4.33 2.95 2.08
N PHE A 45 5.58 3.41 2.22
CA PHE A 45 6.75 2.53 2.31
C PHE A 45 6.70 1.61 3.53
N HIS A 46 6.36 2.14 4.70
CA HIS A 46 6.27 1.34 5.92
C HIS A 46 5.19 0.25 5.80
N ILE A 47 4.04 0.57 5.20
CA ILE A 47 2.97 -0.41 4.94
C ILE A 47 3.45 -1.48 3.96
N TYR A 48 4.11 -1.10 2.87
CA TYR A 48 4.66 -2.04 1.89
C TYR A 48 5.66 -3.00 2.53
N ASN A 49 6.65 -2.49 3.25
CA ASN A 49 7.64 -3.35 3.93
C ASN A 49 6.95 -4.28 4.93
N LYS A 50 6.16 -3.73 5.85
CA LYS A 50 5.60 -4.52 6.95
C LYS A 50 4.59 -5.58 6.50
N CYS A 51 3.73 -5.23 5.55
CA CYS A 51 2.59 -6.08 5.17
C CYS A 51 2.86 -6.95 3.95
N LEU A 52 3.76 -6.53 3.04
CA LEU A 52 3.94 -7.17 1.73
C LEU A 52 5.34 -7.75 1.53
N LEU A 53 6.39 -7.18 2.14
CA LEU A 53 7.75 -7.76 2.10
C LEU A 53 8.05 -8.62 3.34
N GLU A 54 8.03 -8.04 4.55
CA GLU A 54 8.22 -8.75 5.82
C GLU A 54 7.02 -9.64 6.15
N GLY A 55 5.85 -9.31 5.61
CA GLY A 55 4.64 -10.11 5.74
C GLY A 55 4.84 -11.56 5.29
N SER A 56 5.73 -11.85 4.34
CA SER A 56 5.97 -13.24 3.90
C SER A 56 6.67 -14.11 4.95
N GLU A 57 7.44 -13.52 5.88
CA GLU A 57 8.10 -14.24 6.98
C GLU A 57 7.38 -14.07 8.34
N MET A 58 6.62 -12.98 8.50
CA MET A 58 5.80 -12.69 9.69
C MET A 58 4.42 -13.39 9.65
N GLU A 59 4.12 -14.14 8.59
CA GLU A 59 2.88 -14.90 8.42
C GLU A 59 2.62 -15.94 9.54
N TYR A 60 3.65 -16.37 10.28
CA TYR A 60 3.50 -17.38 11.33
C TYR A 60 3.03 -16.85 12.70
N ARG A 61 3.16 -15.54 12.99
CA ARG A 61 3.00 -15.04 14.37
C ARG A 61 1.73 -14.22 14.67
N ASP A 62 1.02 -13.74 13.65
CA ASP A 62 -0.14 -12.86 13.87
C ASP A 62 -1.44 -13.48 13.32
N SER A 63 -2.18 -14.16 14.21
CA SER A 63 -3.44 -14.86 13.92
C SER A 63 -4.50 -13.94 13.29
N LYS A 64 -4.44 -12.64 13.59
CA LYS A 64 -5.37 -11.65 13.06
C LYS A 64 -5.11 -11.36 11.59
N LEU A 65 -3.84 -11.27 11.19
CA LEU A 65 -3.47 -11.02 9.80
C LEU A 65 -3.84 -12.22 8.91
N GLN A 66 -3.68 -13.45 9.42
CA GLN A 66 -4.12 -14.67 8.74
C GLN A 66 -5.63 -14.74 8.57
N ALA A 67 -6.39 -14.34 9.58
CA ALA A 67 -7.85 -14.26 9.47
C ALA A 67 -8.28 -13.25 8.40
N VAL A 68 -7.59 -12.11 8.30
CA VAL A 68 -7.84 -11.13 7.24
C VAL A 68 -7.46 -11.69 5.87
N LYS A 69 -6.27 -12.28 5.72
CA LYS A 69 -5.80 -12.87 4.46
C LYS A 69 -6.79 -13.93 3.97
N THR A 70 -7.18 -14.86 4.83
CA THR A 70 -8.19 -15.89 4.53
C THR A 70 -9.54 -15.27 4.13
N ARG A 71 -10.01 -14.25 4.85
CA ARG A 71 -11.29 -13.58 4.54
C ARG A 71 -11.30 -12.93 3.15
N TYR A 72 -10.16 -12.39 2.72
CA TYR A 72 -10.01 -11.72 1.42
C TYR A 72 -9.50 -12.64 0.30
N ALA A 73 -9.23 -13.91 0.60
CA ALA A 73 -8.99 -14.96 -0.40
C ALA A 73 -10.31 -15.46 -1.03
N ASP A 74 -11.43 -15.24 -0.32
CA ASP A 74 -12.79 -15.55 -0.77
C ASP A 74 -13.07 -14.98 -2.17
N PRO A 75 -13.54 -15.81 -3.13
CA PRO A 75 -13.94 -15.34 -4.47
C PRO A 75 -15.01 -14.25 -4.45
N LEU A 76 -15.88 -14.22 -3.44
CA LEU A 76 -16.88 -13.15 -3.26
C LEU A 76 -16.23 -11.79 -2.91
N ARG A 77 -14.94 -11.79 -2.57
CA ARG A 77 -14.11 -10.59 -2.36
C ARG A 77 -13.01 -10.47 -3.40
N TYR A 78 -13.25 -11.00 -4.61
CA TYR A 78 -12.34 -10.95 -5.75
C TYR A 78 -10.97 -11.61 -5.49
N SER A 79 -10.85 -12.42 -4.44
CA SER A 79 -9.60 -13.09 -4.05
C SER A 79 -8.39 -12.14 -3.98
N VAL A 80 -8.61 -10.89 -3.57
CA VAL A 80 -7.59 -9.82 -3.59
C VAL A 80 -6.35 -10.12 -2.75
N SER A 81 -6.44 -11.03 -1.77
CA SER A 81 -5.27 -11.48 -1.00
C SER A 81 -4.33 -12.40 -1.77
N ASN A 82 -4.80 -13.01 -2.86
CA ASN A 82 -4.02 -13.93 -3.70
C ASN A 82 -3.36 -13.20 -4.87
N THR A 83 -3.63 -11.91 -5.05
CA THR A 83 -2.97 -11.09 -6.05
C THR A 83 -1.47 -11.12 -5.81
N LYS A 84 -0.70 -11.58 -6.81
CA LYS A 84 0.75 -11.52 -6.75
C LYS A 84 1.17 -10.05 -6.77
N VAL A 85 1.52 -9.55 -5.58
CA VAL A 85 2.21 -8.28 -5.44
C VAL A 85 3.62 -8.52 -6.00
N GLY A 86 3.88 -8.04 -7.21
CA GLY A 86 5.23 -8.05 -7.75
C GLY A 86 6.15 -7.17 -6.90
N LEU A 87 7.46 -7.45 -6.92
CA LEU A 87 8.48 -6.47 -6.54
C LEU A 87 8.37 -5.28 -7.50
N SER A 88 7.40 -4.41 -7.26
CA SER A 88 7.14 -3.28 -8.14
C SER A 88 8.25 -2.28 -7.87
N SER A 89 9.22 -2.25 -8.77
CA SER A 89 10.26 -1.21 -8.83
C SER A 89 9.63 0.18 -8.78
N ASP A 90 8.36 0.31 -9.17
CA ASP A 90 7.55 1.52 -9.11
C ASP A 90 7.27 1.98 -7.68
N VAL A 91 7.15 1.07 -6.69
CA VAL A 91 7.05 1.46 -5.27
C VAL A 91 8.34 2.17 -4.83
N TYR A 92 9.49 1.59 -5.16
CA TYR A 92 10.78 2.21 -4.88
C TYR A 92 10.98 3.49 -5.68
N PHE A 93 10.58 3.53 -6.95
CA PHE A 93 10.67 4.74 -7.76
C PHE A 93 9.84 5.88 -7.16
N VAL A 94 8.56 5.64 -6.84
CA VAL A 94 7.68 6.66 -6.23
C VAL A 94 8.24 7.15 -4.89
N ILE A 95 8.90 6.29 -4.11
CA ILE A 95 9.45 6.69 -2.82
C ILE A 95 10.81 7.40 -2.96
N PHE A 96 11.71 6.89 -3.81
CA PHE A 96 13.05 7.46 -4.00
C PHE A 96 13.04 8.73 -4.85
N SER A 97 12.12 8.88 -5.81
CA SER A 97 11.96 10.12 -6.58
C SER A 97 11.56 11.31 -5.70
N VAL A 98 10.88 11.05 -4.58
CA VAL A 98 10.52 12.09 -3.59
C VAL A 98 11.67 12.41 -2.64
N HIS A 99 12.55 11.45 -2.36
CA HIS A 99 13.68 11.64 -1.43
C HIS A 99 14.93 12.27 -2.07
N LEU A 100 14.96 12.40 -3.40
CA LEU A 100 16.08 12.95 -4.18
C LEU A 100 15.84 14.37 -4.73
N LEU A 101 14.68 14.97 -4.42
CA LEU A 101 14.32 16.37 -4.69
C LEU A 101 14.30 17.17 -3.39
#